data_AF-A0A417CWV5-F1
#
_entry.id   AF-A0A417CWV5-F1
#
_cell.length_a   1.000
_cell.length_b   1.000
_cell.length_c   1.000
_cell.angle_alpha   90.00
_cell.angle_beta   90.00
_cell.angle_gamma   90.00
#
_symmetry.space_group_name_H-M   'P 1'
#
loop_
_entity.id
_entity.type
_entity.pdbx_description
1 polymer ?
#
loop_
_entity_poly.entity_id
_entity_poly.type
_entity_poly.pdbx_seq_one_letter_code
_entity_poly.pdbx_strand_id
1 'polypeptide(L)'
;MFLKKKKNTVPDLWNFMTSLNKKDKTLFESLLKNGNQPLEYKGDHKPSGLLKNKKIIERTVVQKAEGNRLKDYTEYRIQPDVYAVMKPSYDTFHAIIH
;
A
#
# COMPACT_ATOMS: atom_id res chain seq x y z
N MET A 1 -16.67 5.92 -20.39
CA MET A 1 -16.87 6.80 -19.22
C MET A 1 -15.56 6.83 -18.43
N PHE A 2 -14.74 7.87 -18.60
CA PHE A 2 -13.45 7.97 -17.92
C PHE A 2 -13.71 8.41 -16.47
N LEU A 3 -13.64 7.46 -15.53
CA LEU A 3 -13.60 7.78 -14.10
C LEU A 3 -12.39 8.67 -13.87
N LYS A 4 -12.61 9.98 -13.68
CA LYS A 4 -11.61 10.91 -13.14
C LYS A 4 -11.21 10.37 -11.75
N LYS A 5 -10.19 9.51 -11.69
CA LYS A 5 -9.45 9.27 -10.44
C LYS A 5 -9.00 10.65 -9.98
N LYS A 6 -9.46 11.10 -8.80
CA LYS A 6 -8.87 12.29 -8.15
C LYS A 6 -7.37 12.02 -8.09
N LYS A 7 -6.57 12.85 -8.77
CA LYS A 7 -5.12 12.84 -8.61
C LYS A 7 -4.87 13.33 -7.19
N ASN A 8 -4.58 12.40 -6.28
CA ASN A 8 -4.15 12.76 -4.95
C ASN A 8 -2.85 13.55 -5.06
N THR A 9 -2.81 14.73 -4.44
CA THR A 9 -1.62 15.58 -4.43
C THR A 9 -0.63 15.08 -3.36
N VAL A 10 0.65 15.44 -3.47
CA VAL A 10 1.66 15.12 -2.45
C VAL A 10 1.23 15.63 -1.06
N PRO A 11 0.74 16.88 -0.89
CA PRO A 11 0.26 17.37 0.40
C PRO A 11 -0.91 16.56 0.99
N ASP A 12 -1.90 16.19 0.17
CA ASP A 12 -3.03 15.36 0.62
C ASP A 12 -2.58 13.99 1.13
N LEU A 13 -1.66 13.36 0.40
CA LEU A 13 -1.13 12.05 0.77
C LEU A 13 -0.24 12.12 2.01
N TRP A 14 0.51 13.21 2.17
CA TRP A 14 1.31 13.46 3.35
C TRP A 14 0.43 13.66 4.58
N ASN A 15 -0.60 14.50 4.49
CA ASN A 15 -1.60 14.69 5.55
C ASN A 15 -2.31 13.38 5.90
N PHE A 16 -2.60 12.55 4.90
CA PHE A 16 -3.13 11.22 5.14
C PHE A 16 -2.14 10.35 5.93
N MET A 17 -0.86 10.28 5.52
CA MET A 17 0.17 9.52 6.24
C MET A 17 0.35 9.97 7.69
N THR A 18 0.36 11.27 7.96
CA THR A 18 0.51 11.81 9.31
C THR A 18 -0.72 11.56 10.17
N SER A 19 -1.91 11.46 9.55
CA SER A 19 -3.16 11.10 10.22
C SER A 19 -3.29 9.60 10.52
N LEU A 20 -2.43 8.73 9.99
CA LEU A 20 -2.48 7.29 10.27
C LEU A 20 -2.10 7.00 11.73
N ASN A 21 -2.72 5.97 12.31
CA ASN A 21 -2.26 5.45 13.60
C ASN A 21 -0.85 4.83 13.46
N LYS A 22 -0.17 4.62 14.60
CA LYS A 22 1.20 4.10 14.62
C LYS A 22 1.38 2.79 13.84
N LYS A 23 0.41 1.86 13.95
CA LYS A 23 0.48 0.55 13.27
C LYS A 23 0.37 0.69 11.75
N ASP A 24 -0.62 1.45 11.30
CA ASP A 24 -0.86 1.71 9.88
C ASP A 24 0.28 2.53 9.26
N LYS A 25 0.87 3.46 10.01
CA LYS A 25 2.04 4.21 9.58
C LYS A 25 3.24 3.29 9.37
N THR A 26 3.55 2.42 10.34
CA THR A 26 4.62 1.42 10.18
C THR A 26 4.38 0.50 8.99
N LEU A 27 3.13 0.08 8.76
CA LEU A 27 2.77 -0.74 7.60
C LEU A 27 3.04 -0.01 6.28
N PHE A 28 2.59 1.25 6.18
CA PHE A 28 2.81 2.08 4.99
C PHE A 28 4.29 2.32 4.73
N GLU A 29 5.05 2.67 5.77
CA GLU A 29 6.50 2.87 5.67
C GLU A 29 7.24 1.59 5.26
N SER A 30 6.84 0.43 5.78
CA SER A 30 7.40 -0.86 5.38
C SER A 30 7.19 -1.13 3.89
N LEU A 31 5.97 -0.91 3.40
CA LEU A 31 5.66 -1.01 1.96
C LEU A 31 6.48 -0.03 1.13
N LEU A 32 6.67 1.21 1.60
CA LEU A 32 7.49 2.20 0.90
C LEU A 32 8.96 1.79 0.81
N LYS A 33 9.54 1.34 1.94
CA LYS A 33 10.93 0.91 2.05
C LYS A 33 11.20 -0.35 1.25
N ASN A 34 10.26 -1.30 1.24
CA ASN A 34 10.40 -2.57 0.55
C ASN A 34 10.05 -2.51 -0.95
N GLY A 35 10.22 -1.35 -1.59
CA GLY A 35 10.00 -1.23 -3.04
C GLY A 35 8.55 -1.47 -3.50
N ASN A 36 7.57 -1.27 -2.62
CA ASN A 36 6.16 -1.62 -2.86
C ASN A 36 5.90 -3.11 -3.16
N GLN A 37 6.74 -4.00 -2.65
CA GLN A 37 6.43 -5.43 -2.69
C GLN A 37 5.12 -5.73 -1.95
N PRO A 38 4.26 -6.61 -2.49
CA PRO A 38 2.98 -6.93 -1.89
C PRO A 38 3.16 -7.67 -0.55
N LEU A 39 2.32 -7.30 0.42
CA LEU A 39 2.12 -8.06 1.65
C LEU A 39 1.14 -9.18 1.39
N GLU A 40 1.60 -10.41 1.60
CA GLU A 40 0.84 -11.61 1.32
C GLU A 40 0.17 -12.17 2.57
N TYR A 41 -1.10 -12.56 2.42
CA TYR A 41 -1.86 -13.23 3.46
C TYR A 41 -2.53 -14.47 2.86
N LYS A 42 -2.42 -15.60 3.55
CA LYS A 42 -3.04 -16.85 3.12
C LYS A 42 -4.56 -16.79 3.32
N GLY A 43 -5.32 -17.14 2.29
CA GLY A 43 -6.79 -17.14 2.27
C GLY A 43 -7.42 -15.75 2.10
N ASP A 44 -8.72 -15.68 2.38
CA ASP A 44 -9.49 -14.42 2.35
C ASP A 44 -9.22 -13.61 3.63
N HIS A 45 -8.12 -12.86 3.62
CA HIS A 45 -7.79 -11.97 4.72
C HIS A 45 -8.69 -10.74 4.71
N LYS A 46 -9.47 -10.53 5.77
CA LYS A 46 -10.31 -9.33 5.92
C LYS A 46 -9.43 -8.10 6.16
N PRO A 47 -9.43 -7.10 5.25
CA PRO A 47 -8.60 -5.92 5.41
C PRO A 47 -9.00 -5.12 6.65
N SER A 48 -8.02 -4.54 7.34
CA SER A 48 -8.20 -3.65 8.50
C SER A 48 -7.32 -2.39 8.36
N GLY A 49 -7.68 -1.31 9.07
CA GLY A 49 -6.94 -0.05 9.04
C GLY A 49 -6.69 0.47 7.62
N LEU A 50 -5.43 0.75 7.33
CA LEU A 50 -4.94 1.20 6.02
C LEU A 50 -5.32 0.25 4.88
N LEU A 51 -5.32 -1.07 5.11
CA LEU A 51 -5.62 -2.07 4.06
C LEU A 51 -7.07 -2.00 3.55
N LYS A 52 -7.99 -1.36 4.30
CA LYS A 52 -9.37 -1.10 3.83
C LYS A 52 -9.43 0.03 2.80
N ASN A 53 -8.40 0.89 2.74
CA ASN A 53 -8.43 2.07 1.90
C ASN A 53 -8.06 1.75 0.44
N LYS A 54 -9.08 1.39 -0.34
CA LYS A 54 -8.98 1.07 -1.78
C LYS A 54 -8.54 2.24 -2.67
N LYS A 55 -8.28 3.43 -2.14
CA LYS A 55 -7.69 4.56 -2.92
C LYS A 55 -6.17 4.59 -2.80
N ILE A 56 -5.63 4.00 -1.73
CA ILE A 56 -4.21 4.02 -1.38
C ILE A 56 -3.61 2.64 -1.52
N ILE A 57 -4.36 1.60 -1.13
CA ILE A 57 -3.95 0.20 -1.19
C ILE A 57 -4.69 -0.49 -2.34
N GLU A 58 -3.95 -1.25 -3.11
CA GLU A 58 -4.43 -2.23 -4.07
C GLU A 58 -4.51 -3.60 -3.39
N ARG A 59 -5.63 -4.29 -3.57
CA ARG A 59 -5.84 -5.66 -3.11
C ARG A 59 -5.98 -6.56 -4.33
N THR A 60 -5.17 -7.61 -4.39
CA THR A 60 -5.23 -8.63 -5.43
C THR A 60 -5.41 -10.00 -4.78
N VAL A 61 -6.23 -10.86 -5.37
CA VAL A 61 -6.32 -12.26 -4.95
C VAL A 61 -5.58 -13.08 -6.00
N VAL A 62 -4.62 -13.87 -5.57
CA VAL A 62 -3.79 -14.72 -6.43
C VAL A 62 -3.84 -16.16 -5.94
N GLN A 63 -3.72 -17.11 -6.85
CA GLN A 63 -3.62 -18.53 -6.51
C GLN A 63 -2.17 -18.97 -6.66
N LYS A 64 -1.63 -19.60 -5.63
CA LYS A 64 -0.28 -20.15 -5.63
C LYS A 64 -0.35 -21.65 -5.39
N ALA A 65 0.48 -22.40 -6.11
CA ALA A 65 0.62 -23.83 -5.89
C ALA A 65 1.44 -24.06 -4.61
N GLU A 66 0.86 -24.74 -3.63
CA GLU A 66 1.53 -25.17 -2.41
C GLU A 66 1.44 -26.69 -2.34
N GLY A 67 2.51 -27.37 -2.78
CA GLY A 67 2.50 -28.80 -3.05
C GLY A 67 1.55 -29.17 -4.18
N ASN A 68 0.66 -30.14 -3.96
CA ASN A 68 -0.32 -30.60 -4.95
C ASN A 68 -1.65 -29.82 -4.92
N ARG A 69 -1.72 -28.68 -4.22
CA ARG A 69 -2.96 -27.92 -4.05
C ARG A 69 -2.75 -26.45 -4.38
N LEU A 70 -3.70 -25.86 -5.11
CA LEU A 70 -3.81 -24.41 -5.24
C LEU A 70 -4.36 -23.83 -3.94
N LYS A 71 -3.74 -22.75 -3.48
CA LYS A 71 -4.14 -21.99 -2.30
C LYS A 71 -4.34 -20.54 -2.71
N ASP A 72 -5.42 -19.95 -2.24
CA ASP A 72 -5.68 -18.53 -2.44
C ASP A 72 -4.83 -17.71 -1.46
N TYR A 73 -4.26 -16.63 -1.98
CA TYR A 73 -3.57 -15.61 -1.22
C TYR A 73 -4.17 -14.26 -1.56
N THR A 74 -4.30 -13.42 -0.55
CA THR A 74 -4.61 -12.02 -0.71
C THR A 74 -3.33 -11.20 -0.58
N GLU A 75 -3.02 -10.45 -1.62
CA GLU A 75 -1.87 -9.55 -1.71
C GLU A 75 -2.33 -8.10 -1.54
N TYR A 76 -1.60 -7.34 -0.74
CA TYR A 76 -1.84 -5.91 -0.53
C TYR A 76 -0.59 -5.10 -0.83
N ARG A 77 -0.70 -4.06 -1.67
CA ARG A 77 0.39 -3.12 -1.96
C ARG A 77 -0.13 -1.70 -2.06
N ILE A 78 0.74 -0.70 -1.97
CA ILE A 78 0.34 0.68 -2.28
C ILE A 78 0.00 0.74 -3.78
N GLN A 79 -1.05 1.48 -4.14
CA GLN A 79 -1.38 1.67 -5.55
C GLN A 79 -0.19 2.27 -6.29
N PRO A 80 0.14 1.80 -7.50
CA PRO A 80 1.29 2.28 -8.26
C PRO A 80 1.30 3.80 -8.43
N ASP A 81 0.14 4.40 -8.71
CA ASP A 81 -0.05 5.85 -8.84
C ASP A 81 0.34 6.59 -7.54
N VAL A 82 -0.05 6.05 -6.39
CA VAL A 82 0.23 6.64 -5.07
C VAL A 82 1.69 6.42 -4.68
N TYR A 83 2.22 5.23 -4.96
CA TYR A 83 3.62 4.90 -4.69
C TYR A 83 4.58 5.80 -5.46
N ALA A 84 4.30 6.04 -6.76
CA ALA A 84 5.11 6.90 -7.61
C ALA A 84 5.18 8.35 -7.10
N VAL A 85 4.10 8.84 -6.47
CA VAL A 85 4.04 10.18 -5.87
C VAL A 85 4.75 10.21 -4.52
N MET A 86 4.57 9.16 -3.71
CA MET A 86 5.05 9.13 -2.33
C MET A 86 6.51 8.74 -2.18
N LYS A 87 7.04 7.84 -3.03
CA LYS A 87 8.44 7.39 -2.95
C LYS A 87 9.45 8.53 -2.98
N PRO A 88 9.47 9.42 -4.00
CA PRO A 88 10.45 10.51 -4.04
C PRO A 88 10.28 11.50 -2.89
N SER A 89 9.03 11.77 -2.48
CA SER A 89 8.77 12.63 -1.32
C SER A 89 9.29 11.99 -0.03
N TYR A 90 9.10 10.70 0.16
CA TYR A 90 9.57 9.96 1.33
C TYR A 90 11.10 9.93 1.40
N ASP A 91 11.79 9.62 0.30
CA ASP A 91 13.26 9.67 0.24
C ASP A 91 13.78 11.08 0.54
N THR A 92 13.15 12.10 -0.05
CA THR A 92 13.53 13.51 0.19
C THR A 92 13.36 13.88 1.67
N PHE A 93 12.22 13.53 2.28
CA PHE A 93 11.99 13.80 3.70
C PHE A 93 12.96 13.03 4.61
N HIS A 94 13.24 11.76 4.31
CA HIS A 94 14.20 10.97 5.08
C HIS A 94 15.64 11.49 4.92
N ALA A 95 16.02 11.97 3.74
CA ALA A 95 17.34 12.54 3.49
C ALA A 95 17.58 13.92 4.13
N ILE A 96 16.52 14.62 4.56
CA ILE A 96 16.62 15.92 5.25
C ILE A 96 16.66 15.75 6.77
N ILE A 97 16.00 14.71 7.31
CA ILE A 97 15.84 14.50 8.76
C ILE A 97 16.89 13.51 9.32
N HIS A 98 17.64 12.80 8.46
CA HIS A 98 18.83 12.03 8.82
C HIS A 98 20.05 12.59 8.12
#